data_AF-R6C394-F1
#
_entry.id   AF-R6C394-F1
#
_cell.length_a   1.000
_cell.length_b   1.000
_cell.length_c   1.000
_cell.angle_alpha   90.00
_cell.angle_beta   90.00
_cell.angle_gamma   90.00
#
_symmetry.space_group_name_H-M   'P 1'
#
loop_
_entity.id
_entity.type
_entity.pdbx_description
1 polymer ?
#
loop_
_entity_poly.entity_id
_entity_poly.type
_entity_poly.pdbx_seq_one_letter_code
_entity_poly.pdbx_strand_id
1 'polypeptide(L)'
;MTAGGRIVSFLACPYDAMGSTMATYGGQNVGAGKLERIGKGLKSCVILGAVYSAMALLLAVFFGDALATLFVEKDELSIIGDVHKFLLLNTLFFFPLALVNIIRFLIQGMGFPKFAILAGVFEMVARSAAGFGLVPFIGFTGVCLGSPFAWIMADIFLIPAYFHVSKTLQKRKKSD
;
A
#
# COMPACT_ATOMS: atom_id res chain seq x y z
N MET A 1 15.60 13.44 3.99
CA MET A 1 15.13 12.18 3.37
C MET A 1 16.09 11.09 3.79
N THR A 2 15.70 10.26 4.77
CA THR A 2 16.59 9.24 5.35
C THR A 2 16.84 8.12 4.34
N ALA A 3 17.98 7.44 4.48
CA ALA A 3 18.45 6.46 3.53
C ALA A 3 17.49 5.25 3.36
N GLY A 4 16.80 4.86 4.43
CA GLY A 4 15.71 3.87 4.39
C GLY A 4 14.52 4.29 3.52
N GLY A 5 14.23 5.58 3.39
CA GLY A 5 13.15 6.09 2.54
C GLY A 5 13.40 5.81 1.05
N ARG A 6 14.66 5.85 0.60
CA ARG A 6 15.01 5.57 -0.80
C ARG A 6 14.82 4.10 -1.18
N ILE A 7 15.20 3.19 -0.28
CA ILE A 7 15.00 1.74 -0.47
C ILE A 7 13.51 1.43 -0.54
N VAL A 8 12.72 2.00 0.38
CA VAL A 8 11.26 1.82 0.39
C VAL A 8 10.63 2.34 -0.91
N SER A 9 11.06 3.50 -1.43
CA SER A 9 10.59 4.00 -2.72
C SER A 9 10.95 3.06 -3.90
N PHE A 10 12.13 2.45 -3.87
CA PHE A 10 12.52 1.46 -4.89
C PHE A 10 11.65 0.20 -4.84
N LEU A 11 11.38 -0.29 -3.63
CA LEU A 11 10.49 -1.42 -3.41
C LEU A 11 9.02 -1.08 -3.70
N ALA A 12 8.65 0.21 -3.65
CA ALA A 12 7.33 0.71 -3.98
C ALA A 12 7.03 0.72 -5.49
N CYS A 13 8.04 0.85 -6.35
CA CYS A 13 7.86 0.95 -7.80
C CYS A 13 6.98 -0.15 -8.41
N PRO A 14 7.17 -1.45 -8.09
CA PRO A 14 6.31 -2.50 -8.63
C PRO A 14 4.86 -2.41 -8.14
N TYR A 15 4.63 -1.94 -6.92
CA TYR A 15 3.28 -1.70 -6.42
C TYR A 15 2.61 -0.55 -7.17
N ASP A 16 3.34 0.50 -7.53
CA ASP A 16 2.82 1.61 -8.35
C ASP A 16 2.49 1.15 -9.79
N ALA A 17 3.35 0.32 -10.38
CA ALA A 17 3.09 -0.28 -11.69
C ALA A 17 1.84 -1.17 -11.66
N MET A 18 1.68 -1.99 -10.62
CA MET A 18 0.47 -2.81 -10.40
C MET A 18 -0.78 -1.94 -10.24
N GLY A 19 -0.69 -0.87 -9.44
CA GLY A 19 -1.76 0.09 -9.25
C GLY A 19 -2.19 0.76 -10.55
N SER A 20 -1.24 1.32 -11.31
CA SER A 20 -1.51 1.97 -12.60
C SER A 20 -2.16 1.00 -13.60
N THR A 21 -1.65 -0.23 -13.69
CA THR A 21 -2.24 -1.29 -14.51
C THR A 21 -3.68 -1.58 -14.11
N MET A 22 -3.96 -1.58 -12.81
CA MET A 22 -5.32 -1.78 -12.28
C MET A 22 -6.27 -0.63 -12.58
N ALA A 23 -5.79 0.61 -12.57
CA ALA A 23 -6.60 1.76 -12.99
C ALA A 23 -7.05 1.60 -14.44
N THR A 24 -6.12 1.28 -15.34
CA THR A 24 -6.42 1.04 -16.76
C THR A 24 -7.34 -0.15 -16.95
N TYR A 25 -7.06 -1.27 -16.27
CA TYR A 25 -7.88 -2.48 -16.35
C TYR A 25 -9.30 -2.24 -15.84
N GLY A 26 -9.46 -1.51 -14.72
CA GLY A 26 -10.75 -1.09 -14.20
C GLY A 26 -11.53 -0.25 -15.20
N GLY A 27 -10.91 0.80 -15.74
CA GLY A 27 -11.55 1.71 -16.69
C GLY A 27 -11.97 1.02 -17.98
N GLN A 28 -11.12 0.17 -18.55
CA GLN A 28 -11.43 -0.58 -19.77
C GLN A 28 -12.59 -1.56 -19.56
N ASN A 29 -12.62 -2.30 -18.44
CA ASN A 29 -13.67 -3.26 -18.18
C ASN A 29 -15.00 -2.59 -17.78
N VAL A 30 -14.96 -1.45 -17.09
CA VAL A 30 -16.15 -0.64 -16.84
C VAL A 30 -16.72 -0.08 -18.15
N GLY A 31 -15.88 0.51 -19.00
CA GLY A 31 -16.29 1.02 -20.31
C GLY A 31 -16.84 -0.06 -21.25
N ALA A 32 -16.32 -1.28 -21.18
CA ALA A 32 -16.80 -2.43 -21.96
C ALA A 32 -17.95 -3.21 -21.29
N GLY A 33 -18.44 -2.79 -20.11
CA GLY A 33 -19.52 -3.47 -19.37
C GLY A 33 -19.15 -4.87 -18.82
N LYS A 34 -17.86 -5.21 -18.74
CA LYS A 34 -17.34 -6.53 -18.32
C LYS A 34 -16.91 -6.55 -16.85
N LEU A 35 -17.82 -6.17 -15.95
CA LEU A 35 -17.54 -6.01 -14.51
C LEU A 35 -17.06 -7.29 -13.81
N GLU A 36 -17.50 -8.47 -14.25
CA GLU A 36 -17.01 -9.76 -13.68
C GLU A 36 -15.51 -9.95 -13.87
N ARG A 37 -14.93 -9.39 -14.93
CA ARG A 37 -13.48 -9.49 -15.19
C ARG A 37 -12.68 -8.64 -14.21
N ILE A 38 -13.27 -7.59 -13.65
CA ILE A 38 -12.62 -6.71 -12.67
C ILE A 38 -12.26 -7.49 -11.40
N GLY A 39 -13.20 -8.27 -10.85
CA GLY A 39 -12.95 -9.08 -9.66
C GLY A 39 -11.87 -10.14 -9.87
N LYS A 40 -11.85 -10.81 -11.04
CA LYS A 40 -10.80 -11.78 -11.40
C LYS A 40 -9.43 -11.12 -11.53
N GLY A 41 -9.37 -9.96 -12.17
CA GLY A 41 -8.15 -9.17 -12.30
C GLY A 41 -7.64 -8.74 -10.92
N LEU A 42 -8.51 -8.15 -10.10
CA LEU A 42 -8.19 -7.71 -8.74
C LEU A 42 -7.58 -8.86 -7.94
N LYS A 43 -8.23 -10.03 -7.91
CA LYS A 43 -7.70 -11.20 -7.20
C LYS A 43 -6.31 -11.61 -7.70
N SER A 44 -6.10 -11.61 -9.01
CA SER A 44 -4.80 -11.97 -9.62
C SER A 44 -3.71 -10.96 -9.24
N CYS A 45 -4.04 -9.66 -9.22
CA CYS A 45 -3.09 -8.60 -8.84
C CYS A 45 -2.82 -8.58 -7.33
N VAL A 46 -3.82 -8.87 -6.50
CA VAL A 46 -3.62 -9.05 -5.05
C VAL A 46 -2.71 -10.24 -4.76
N ILE A 47 -2.86 -11.35 -5.50
CA ILE A 47 -1.94 -12.50 -5.40
C ILE A 47 -0.52 -12.09 -5.82
N LEU A 48 -0.36 -11.37 -6.94
CA LEU A 48 0.94 -10.84 -7.36
C LEU A 48 1.55 -9.92 -6.31
N GLY A 49 0.74 -9.02 -5.74
CA GLY A 49 1.14 -8.15 -4.63
C GLY A 49 1.59 -8.95 -3.42
N ALA A 50 0.85 -10.00 -3.03
CA ALA A 50 1.19 -10.88 -1.91
C ALA A 50 2.51 -11.64 -2.15
N VAL A 51 2.69 -12.20 -3.34
CA VAL A 51 3.94 -12.90 -3.72
C VAL A 51 5.11 -11.92 -3.68
N TYR A 52 4.93 -10.72 -4.23
CA TYR A 52 5.97 -9.70 -4.22
C TYR A 52 6.25 -9.18 -2.80
N SER A 53 5.24 -9.01 -1.95
CA SER A 53 5.43 -8.68 -0.52
C SER A 53 6.20 -9.79 0.22
N ALA A 54 5.91 -11.06 -0.06
CA ALA A 54 6.64 -12.18 0.53
C ALA A 54 8.10 -12.25 0.04
N MET A 55 8.33 -11.96 -1.25
CA MET A 55 9.69 -11.84 -1.80
C MET A 55 10.44 -10.66 -1.19
N ALA A 56 9.79 -9.51 -1.05
CA ALA A 56 10.37 -8.33 -0.40
C ALA A 56 10.69 -8.62 1.07
N LEU A 57 9.82 -9.34 1.78
CA LEU A 57 10.07 -9.79 3.16
C LEU A 57 11.28 -10.73 3.23
N LEU A 58 11.36 -11.72 2.35
CA LEU A 58 12.52 -12.62 2.28
C LEU A 58 13.81 -11.83 2.01
N LEU A 59 13.80 -10.90 1.05
CA LEU A 59 14.93 -10.03 0.78
C LEU A 59 15.28 -9.15 2.00
N ALA A 60 14.30 -8.63 2.72
CA ALA A 60 14.54 -7.84 3.93
C ALA A 60 15.02 -8.69 5.11
N VAL A 61 14.63 -9.95 5.24
CA VAL A 61 15.09 -10.85 6.30
C VAL A 61 16.52 -11.33 6.03
N PHE A 62 16.85 -11.68 4.78
CA PHE A 62 18.17 -12.21 4.42
C PHE A 62 19.21 -11.14 4.07
N PHE A 63 18.77 -10.03 3.47
CA PHE A 63 19.64 -8.92 3.02
C PHE A 63 19.30 -7.59 3.73
N GLY A 64 18.45 -7.57 4.75
CA GLY A 64 18.08 -6.35 5.49
C GLY A 64 19.28 -5.63 6.08
N ASP A 65 20.21 -6.38 6.70
CA ASP A 65 21.46 -5.83 7.22
C ASP A 65 22.32 -5.24 6.09
N ALA A 66 22.48 -5.94 4.97
CA ALA A 66 23.29 -5.50 3.84
C ALA A 66 22.71 -4.26 3.14
N LEU A 67 21.38 -4.20 3.01
CA LEU A 67 20.66 -3.04 2.48
C LEU A 67 20.73 -1.84 3.44
N ALA A 68 20.67 -2.09 4.75
CA ALA A 68 20.85 -1.05 5.76
C ALA A 68 22.28 -0.49 5.76
N THR A 69 23.31 -1.34 5.61
CA THR A 69 24.72 -0.89 5.53
C THR A 69 25.08 -0.20 4.22
N LEU A 70 24.36 -0.45 3.13
CA LEU A 70 24.55 0.23 1.85
C LEU A 70 24.15 1.71 1.88
N PHE A 71 23.35 2.10 2.87
CA PHE A 71 22.68 3.40 2.92
C PHE A 71 22.92 4.15 4.23
N VAL A 72 23.46 3.51 5.27
CA VAL A 72 23.88 4.15 6.54
C VAL A 72 25.41 4.18 6.60
N GLU A 73 26.00 5.37 6.78
CA GLU A 73 27.45 5.54 6.96
C GLU A 73 27.93 4.89 8.27
N LYS A 74 29.17 4.36 8.27
CA LYS A 74 29.75 3.51 9.33
C LYS A 74 29.83 4.14 10.73
N ASP A 75 29.60 5.44 10.87
CA ASP A 75 29.83 6.19 12.10
C ASP A 75 28.68 6.10 13.13
N GLU A 76 27.51 5.60 12.73
CA GLU A 76 26.33 5.46 13.62
C GLU A 76 25.86 4.01 13.79
N LEU A 77 26.75 3.14 14.27
CA LEU A 77 26.47 1.73 14.60
C LEU A 77 25.27 1.53 15.56
N SER A 78 24.96 2.54 16.38
CA SER A 78 23.77 2.59 17.25
C SER A 78 22.45 2.63 16.45
N ILE A 79 22.43 3.37 15.34
CA ILE A 79 21.23 3.62 14.54
C ILE A 79 20.94 2.48 13.55
N ILE A 80 21.97 1.72 13.16
CA ILE A 80 21.84 0.58 12.24
C ILE A 80 20.86 -0.47 12.79
N GLY A 81 20.87 -0.74 14.10
CA GLY A 81 19.94 -1.68 14.74
C GLY A 81 18.47 -1.24 14.68
N ASP A 82 18.20 0.06 14.81
CA ASP A 82 16.85 0.62 14.69
C ASP A 82 16.39 0.73 13.24
N VAL A 83 17.30 1.00 12.30
CA VAL A 83 17.00 1.00 10.86
C VAL A 83 16.67 -0.41 10.36
N HIS A 84 17.39 -1.44 10.84
CA HIS A 84 17.08 -2.83 10.50
C HIS A 84 15.70 -3.22 11.05
N LYS A 85 15.40 -2.90 12.32
CA LYS A 85 14.05 -3.11 12.89
C LYS A 85 12.98 -2.35 12.10
N PHE A 86 13.24 -1.10 11.71
CA PHE A 86 12.34 -0.30 10.87
C PHE A 86 12.05 -1.02 9.55
N LEU A 87 13.10 -1.49 8.85
CA LEU A 87 13.01 -2.18 7.57
C LEU A 87 12.22 -3.49 7.70
N LEU A 88 12.53 -4.32 8.71
CA LEU A 88 11.80 -5.56 8.96
C LEU A 88 10.33 -5.31 9.26
N LEU A 89 10.04 -4.36 10.15
CA LEU A 89 8.67 -4.03 10.55
C LEU A 89 7.88 -3.46 9.35
N ASN A 90 8.46 -2.54 8.58
CA ASN A 90 7.79 -2.00 7.39
C ASN A 90 7.50 -3.10 6.37
N THR A 91 8.49 -3.94 6.08
CA THR A 91 8.39 -4.97 5.05
C THR A 91 7.38 -6.06 5.44
N LEU A 92 7.19 -6.34 6.73
CA LEU A 92 6.11 -7.18 7.25
C LEU A 92 4.71 -6.65 6.87
N PHE A 93 4.56 -5.32 6.79
CA PHE A 93 3.31 -4.64 6.45
C PHE A 93 3.26 -4.11 5.00
N PHE A 94 4.09 -4.63 4.10
CA PHE A 94 4.00 -4.30 2.67
C PHE A 94 2.77 -4.88 1.98
N PHE A 95 2.16 -5.92 2.54
CA PHE A 95 0.93 -6.47 2.00
C PHE A 95 -0.25 -5.48 2.06
N PRO A 96 -0.53 -4.81 3.20
CA PRO A 96 -1.46 -3.68 3.26
C PRO A 96 -1.14 -2.56 2.26
N LEU A 97 0.14 -2.19 2.12
CA LEU A 97 0.55 -1.17 1.14
C LEU A 97 0.15 -1.58 -0.29
N ALA A 98 0.38 -2.84 -0.66
CA ALA A 98 0.00 -3.38 -1.95
C ALA A 98 -1.51 -3.29 -2.18
N LEU A 99 -2.31 -3.71 -1.18
CA LEU A 99 -3.77 -3.67 -1.24
C LEU A 99 -4.29 -2.24 -1.42
N VAL A 100 -3.81 -1.30 -0.60
CA VAL A 100 -4.19 0.12 -0.69
C VAL A 100 -3.96 0.65 -2.08
N ASN A 101 -2.80 0.36 -2.69
CA ASN A 101 -2.43 0.91 -3.98
C ASN A 101 -3.29 0.31 -5.10
N ILE A 102 -3.39 -1.02 -5.11
CA ILE A 102 -4.17 -1.78 -6.08
C ILE A 102 -5.65 -1.36 -6.04
N ILE A 103 -6.27 -1.35 -4.86
CA ILE A 103 -7.70 -1.07 -4.72
C ILE A 103 -8.01 0.40 -5.00
N ARG A 104 -7.18 1.34 -4.51
CA ARG A 104 -7.37 2.77 -4.74
C ARG A 104 -7.35 3.11 -6.21
N PHE A 105 -6.31 2.67 -6.92
CA PHE A 105 -6.18 2.92 -8.34
C PHE A 105 -7.27 2.21 -9.15
N LEU A 106 -7.68 1.00 -8.73
CA LEU A 106 -8.80 0.32 -9.35
C LEU A 106 -10.12 1.10 -9.20
N ILE A 107 -10.45 1.56 -7.99
CA ILE A 107 -11.65 2.38 -7.73
C ILE A 107 -11.63 3.68 -8.55
N GLN A 108 -10.47 4.31 -8.64
CA GLN A 108 -10.27 5.49 -9.47
C GLN A 108 -10.52 5.19 -10.95
N GLY A 109 -9.94 4.09 -11.46
CA GLY A 109 -10.13 3.61 -12.83
C GLY A 109 -11.58 3.22 -13.14
N MET A 110 -12.33 2.71 -12.16
CA MET A 110 -13.74 2.37 -12.30
C MET A 110 -14.68 3.58 -12.40
N GLY A 111 -14.17 4.81 -12.33
CA GLY A 111 -14.96 6.04 -12.40
C GLY A 111 -15.47 6.55 -11.05
N PHE A 112 -14.90 6.06 -9.95
CA PHE A 112 -15.26 6.49 -8.59
C PHE A 112 -14.09 7.19 -7.85
N PRO A 113 -13.43 8.20 -8.46
CA PRO A 113 -12.25 8.85 -7.88
C PRO A 113 -12.53 9.49 -6.51
N LYS A 114 -13.78 9.90 -6.23
CA LYS A 114 -14.17 10.51 -4.95
C LYS A 114 -13.89 9.59 -3.75
N PHE A 115 -14.17 8.29 -3.87
CA PHE A 115 -13.90 7.32 -2.81
C PHE A 115 -12.40 7.13 -2.58
N ALA A 116 -11.61 7.10 -3.66
CA ALA A 116 -10.16 7.00 -3.60
C ALA A 116 -9.53 8.26 -2.94
N ILE A 117 -10.04 9.45 -3.26
CA ILE A 117 -9.60 10.70 -2.64
C ILE A 117 -9.96 10.71 -1.16
N LEU A 118 -11.19 10.36 -0.80
CA LEU A 118 -11.63 10.34 0.61
C LEU A 118 -10.79 9.35 1.43
N ALA A 119 -10.52 8.16 0.90
CA ALA A 119 -9.63 7.18 1.53
C ALA A 119 -8.21 7.75 1.74
N GLY A 120 -7.68 8.48 0.74
CA GLY A 120 -6.38 9.15 0.86
C GLY A 120 -6.35 10.26 1.91
N VAL A 121 -7.43 11.02 2.05
CA VAL A 121 -7.56 12.03 3.12
C VAL A 121 -7.58 11.34 4.49
N PHE A 122 -8.36 10.29 4.66
CA PHE A 122 -8.38 9.50 5.91
C PHE A 122 -7.00 8.91 6.22
N GLU A 123 -6.28 8.41 5.23
CA GLU A 123 -4.91 7.92 5.40
C GLU A 123 -3.98 9.03 5.90
N MET A 124 -4.04 10.22 5.32
CA MET A 124 -3.20 11.36 5.75
C MET A 124 -3.54 11.84 7.16
N VAL A 125 -4.83 11.85 7.51
CA VAL A 125 -5.29 12.15 8.88
C VAL A 125 -4.79 11.07 9.85
N ALA A 126 -4.94 9.79 9.51
CA ALA A 126 -4.47 8.69 10.34
C ALA A 126 -2.94 8.71 10.53
N ARG A 127 -2.19 8.99 9.45
CA ARG A 127 -0.73 9.16 9.49
C ARG A 127 -0.33 10.35 10.34
N SER A 128 -1.05 11.47 10.23
CA SER A 128 -0.80 12.65 11.07
C SER A 128 -1.12 12.36 12.54
N ALA A 129 -2.26 11.73 12.83
CA ALA A 129 -2.66 11.36 14.19
C ALA A 129 -1.69 10.35 14.82
N ALA A 130 -1.21 9.36 14.06
CA ALA A 130 -0.17 8.44 14.52
C ALA A 130 1.17 9.17 14.73
N GLY A 131 1.51 10.13 13.86
CA GLY A 131 2.70 10.98 14.03
C GLY A 131 2.64 11.85 15.28
N PHE A 132 1.53 12.56 15.52
CA PHE A 132 1.42 13.45 16.68
C PHE A 132 1.08 12.71 17.98
N GLY A 133 0.40 11.56 17.91
CA GLY A 133 -0.05 10.81 19.07
C GLY A 133 0.87 9.66 19.47
N LEU A 134 1.46 8.93 18.53
CA LEU A 134 2.25 7.72 18.81
C LEU A 134 3.75 8.02 18.99
N VAL A 135 4.27 9.04 18.29
CA VAL A 135 5.67 9.47 18.40
C VAL A 135 6.05 9.96 19.80
N PRO A 136 5.24 10.77 20.52
CA PRO A 136 5.60 11.19 21.88
C PRO A 136 5.62 10.06 22.91
N PHE A 137 4.94 8.93 22.66
CA PHE A 137 4.92 7.78 23.58
C PHE A 137 5.93 6.68 23.23
N ILE A 138 6.19 6.44 21.94
CA ILE A 138 6.95 5.27 21.47
C ILE A 138 8.15 5.66 20.57
N GLY A 139 8.45 6.96 20.46
CA GLY A 139 9.61 7.48 19.74
C GLY A 139 9.67 7.04 18.27
N PHE A 140 10.85 6.54 17.87
CA PHE A 140 11.13 6.09 16.49
C PHE A 140 10.23 4.92 16.05
N THR A 141 9.89 3.99 16.95
CA THR A 141 8.96 2.88 16.65
C THR A 141 7.55 3.37 16.34
N GLY A 142 7.12 4.48 16.98
CA GLY A 142 5.85 5.14 16.67
C GLY A 142 5.81 5.68 15.23
N VAL A 143 6.93 6.23 14.75
CA VAL A 143 7.09 6.64 13.34
C VAL A 143 7.07 5.43 12.41
N CYS A 144 7.75 4.32 12.78
CA CYS A 144 7.76 3.08 12.01
C CYS A 144 6.36 2.51 11.80
N LEU A 145 5.58 2.45 12.87
CA LEU A 145 4.24 1.86 12.89
C LEU A 145 3.16 2.78 12.34
N GLY A 146 3.40 4.10 12.29
CA GLY A 146 2.43 5.05 11.76
C GLY A 146 2.06 4.81 10.29
N SER A 147 3.02 4.37 9.47
CA SER A 147 2.75 4.06 8.05
C SER A 147 1.93 2.77 7.86
N PRO A 148 2.33 1.62 8.44
CA PRO A 148 1.50 0.42 8.49
C PRO A 148 0.08 0.66 9.01
N PHE A 149 -0.04 1.44 10.09
CA PHE A 149 -1.33 1.76 10.69
C PHE A 149 -2.22 2.55 9.73
N ALA A 150 -1.65 3.54 9.04
CA ALA A 150 -2.36 4.32 8.04
C ALA A 150 -2.83 3.45 6.86
N TRP A 151 -1.99 2.51 6.38
CA TRP A 151 -2.36 1.59 5.30
C TRP A 151 -3.48 0.62 5.72
N ILE A 152 -3.40 0.03 6.91
CA ILE A 152 -4.45 -0.86 7.43
C ILE A 152 -5.77 -0.12 7.57
N MET A 153 -5.76 1.10 8.11
CA MET A 153 -6.95 1.94 8.21
C MET A 153 -7.54 2.27 6.82
N ALA A 154 -6.68 2.57 5.85
CA ALA A 154 -7.11 2.83 4.49
C ALA A 154 -7.68 1.57 3.81
N ASP A 155 -7.12 0.39 4.04
CA ASP A 155 -7.65 -0.89 3.54
C ASP A 155 -9.03 -1.21 4.14
N ILE A 156 -9.20 -0.99 5.45
CA ILE A 156 -10.50 -1.16 6.13
C ILE A 156 -11.57 -0.27 5.48
N PHE A 157 -11.20 0.90 4.97
CA PHE A 157 -12.11 1.80 4.25
C PHE A 157 -12.28 1.43 2.75
N LEU A 158 -11.19 1.07 2.07
CA LEU A 158 -11.15 0.79 0.64
C LEU A 158 -11.80 -0.54 0.27
N ILE A 159 -11.68 -1.58 1.10
CA ILE A 159 -12.27 -2.89 0.82
C ILE A 159 -13.81 -2.79 0.75
N PRO A 160 -14.53 -2.23 1.74
CA PRO A 160 -15.97 -2.00 1.64
C PRO A 160 -16.34 -1.06 0.50
N ALA A 161 -15.55 0.00 0.27
CA ALA A 161 -15.79 0.93 -0.83
C ALA A 161 -15.72 0.21 -2.19
N TYR A 162 -14.77 -0.69 -2.38
CA TYR A 162 -14.66 -1.53 -3.58
C TYR A 162 -15.91 -2.40 -3.78
N PHE A 163 -16.36 -3.10 -2.73
CA PHE A 163 -17.57 -3.92 -2.82
C PHE A 163 -18.81 -3.07 -3.13
N HIS A 164 -18.93 -1.88 -2.56
CA HIS A 164 -20.01 -0.95 -2.82
C HIS A 164 -20.00 -0.45 -4.27
N VAL A 165 -18.83 -0.06 -4.78
CA VAL A 165 -18.63 0.37 -6.18
C VAL A 165 -18.96 -0.78 -7.14
N SER A 166 -18.46 -1.99 -6.86
CA SER A 166 -18.73 -3.17 -7.67
C SER A 166 -20.23 -3.49 -7.74
N LYS A 167 -20.94 -3.48 -6.60
CA LYS A 167 -22.40 -3.65 -6.55
C LYS A 167 -23.15 -2.54 -7.29
N THR A 168 -22.72 -1.28 -7.14
CA THR A 168 -23.35 -0.13 -7.80
C THR A 168 -23.22 -0.22 -9.32
N LEU A 169 -22.03 -0.60 -9.82
CA LEU A 169 -21.79 -0.82 -11.24
C LEU A 169 -22.61 -2.00 -11.79
N GLN A 170 -22.73 -3.09 -11.03
CA GLN A 170 -23.58 -4.23 -11.42
C GLN A 170 -25.06 -3.85 -11.49
N LYS A 171 -25.56 -3.02 -10.56
CA LYS A 171 -26.95 -2.51 -10.61
C LYS A 171 -27.19 -1.62 -11.83
N ARG A 172 -26.25 -0.73 -12.18
CA ARG A 172 -26.36 0.12 -13.38
C ARG A 172 -26.47 -0.71 -14.66
N LYS A 173 -25.65 -1.75 -14.80
CA LYS A 173 -25.71 -2.68 -15.95
C LYS A 173 -27.04 -3.43 -16.06
N LYS A 174 -27.76 -3.65 -14.96
CA LYS A 174 -29.05 -4.37 -14.97
C LYS A 174 -30.24 -3.46 -15.31
N SER A 175 -30.00 -2.16 -15.43
CA SER A 175 -31.02 -1.14 -15.67
C SER A 175 -30.99 -0.58 -17.10
N ASP A 176 -29.98 -0.96 -17.90
CA ASP A 176 -29.89 -0.82 -19.37
C ASP A 176 -30.24 -2.16 -20.01
#